data_AF-A0A523WJ32-F1
#
_entry.id   AF-A0A523WJ32-F1
#
_cell.length_a   1.000
_cell.length_b   1.000
_cell.length_c   1.000
_cell.angle_alpha   90.00
_cell.angle_beta   90.00
_cell.angle_gamma   90.00
#
_symmetry.space_group_name_H-M   'P 1'
#
loop_
_entity.id
_entity.type
_entity.pdbx_description
1 polymer ?
#
loop_
_entity_poly.entity_id
_entity_poly.type
_entity_poly.pdbx_seq_one_letter_code
_entity_poly.pdbx_strand_id
1 'polypeptide(L)'
;MPIKCPKCHSDNTDTARFCSNCATPLPSQEDILVSPTKTMETPVEELTTGSTFAGRYQIIEELGKGGMGKVYKANDTDIKEKVAIKLIKPEIS
;
A
#
# COMPACT_ATOMS: atom_id res chain seq x y z
N MET A 1 -17.28 -13.17 -30.54
CA MET A 1 -18.30 -12.10 -30.68
C MET A 1 -17.66 -10.77 -30.29
N PRO A 2 -17.91 -9.65 -30.98
CA PRO A 2 -17.30 -8.37 -30.62
C PRO A 2 -17.80 -7.90 -29.24
N ILE A 3 -16.90 -7.33 -28.42
CA ILE A 3 -17.22 -6.74 -27.12
C ILE A 3 -17.15 -5.21 -27.22
N LYS A 4 -18.07 -4.53 -26.54
CA LYS A 4 -18.08 -3.07 -26.49
C LYS A 4 -17.26 -2.55 -25.34
N CYS A 5 -16.45 -1.52 -25.61
CA CYS A 5 -15.71 -0.82 -24.58
C CYS A 5 -16.65 -0.09 -23.61
N PRO A 6 -16.53 -0.27 -22.29
CA PRO A 6 -17.41 0.37 -21.30
C PRO A 6 -17.19 1.89 -21.18
N LYS A 7 -16.10 2.44 -21.73
CA LYS A 7 -15.75 3.86 -21.63
C LYS A 7 -16.10 4.66 -22.89
N CYS A 8 -15.75 4.15 -24.07
CA CYS A 8 -15.94 4.86 -25.34
C CYS A 8 -16.88 4.16 -26.32
N HIS A 9 -17.43 3.00 -25.94
CA HIS A 9 -18.38 2.22 -26.71
C HIS A 9 -17.91 1.72 -28.09
N SER A 10 -16.62 1.84 -28.41
CA SER A 10 -16.04 1.25 -29.61
C SER A 10 -16.10 -0.28 -29.55
N ASP A 11 -16.28 -0.91 -30.71
CA ASP A 11 -16.28 -2.36 -30.86
C ASP A 11 -14.85 -2.90 -30.87
N ASN A 12 -14.62 -4.00 -30.15
CA ASN A 12 -13.33 -4.68 -30.05
C ASN A 12 -13.52 -6.19 -30.24
N THR A 13 -12.43 -6.90 -30.56
CA THR A 13 -12.46 -8.37 -30.61
C THR A 13 -12.70 -8.93 -29.21
N ASP A 14 -13.28 -10.13 -29.11
CA ASP A 14 -13.44 -10.86 -27.84
C ASP A 14 -12.10 -11.20 -27.16
N THR A 15 -11.01 -11.20 -27.92
CA THR A 15 -9.64 -11.41 -27.42
C THR A 15 -8.90 -10.12 -27.06
N ALA A 16 -9.50 -8.94 -27.28
CA ALA A 16 -8.84 -7.66 -27.03
C ALA A 16 -8.69 -7.40 -25.52
N ARG A 17 -7.44 -7.21 -25.06
CA ARG A 17 -7.13 -6.85 -23.66
C ARG A 17 -7.34 -5.36 -23.35
N PHE A 18 -7.22 -4.51 -24.37
CA PHE A 18 -7.40 -3.07 -24.26
C PHE A 18 -8.22 -2.57 -25.46
N CYS A 19 -8.98 -1.50 -25.24
CA CYS A 19 -9.74 -0.87 -26.31
C CYS A 19 -8.80 -0.22 -27.33
N SER A 20 -9.01 -0.54 -28.62
CA SER A 20 -8.24 -0.01 -29.75
C SER A 20 -8.35 1.51 -29.94
N ASN A 21 -9.39 2.14 -29.39
CA ASN A 21 -9.66 3.57 -29.56
C ASN A 21 -9.24 4.42 -28.34
N CYS A 22 -9.51 3.95 -27.11
CA CYS A 22 -9.28 4.74 -25.89
C CYS A 22 -8.37 4.08 -24.86
N ALA A 23 -7.77 2.92 -25.20
CA ALA A 23 -6.86 2.13 -24.37
C ALA A 23 -7.44 1.66 -23.01
N THR A 24 -8.76 1.74 -22.81
CA THR A 24 -9.39 1.24 -21.59
C THR A 24 -9.25 -0.28 -21.51
N PRO A 25 -8.83 -0.86 -20.36
CA PRO A 25 -8.78 -2.30 -20.18
C PRO A 25 -10.16 -2.92 -20.42
N LEU A 26 -10.20 -3.99 -21.19
CA LEU A 26 -11.44 -4.74 -21.44
C LEU A 26 -11.44 -5.98 -20.55
N PRO A 27 -12.59 -6.32 -19.92
CA PRO A 27 -12.67 -7.48 -19.04
C PRO A 27 -12.46 -8.76 -19.87
N SER A 28 -11.39 -9.49 -19.60
CA SER A 28 -11.15 -10.80 -20.21
C SER A 28 -11.74 -11.91 -19.32
N GLN A 29 -12.16 -13.03 -19.91
CA GLN A 29 -12.67 -14.18 -19.14
C GLN A 29 -11.61 -14.78 -18.18
N GLU A 30 -10.34 -14.45 -18.39
CA GLU A 30 -9.20 -14.83 -17.55
C GLU A 30 -9.10 -13.99 -16.26
N ASP A 31 -9.70 -12.79 -16.23
CA ASP A 31 -9.67 -11.88 -15.07
C ASP A 31 -10.56 -12.34 -13.89
N ILE A 32 -11.45 -13.33 -14.11
CA ILE A 32 -12.30 -13.88 -13.03
C ILE A 32 -11.47 -14.73 -12.05
N LEU A 33 -10.31 -15.23 -12.47
CA LEU A 33 -9.41 -16.04 -11.64
C LEU A 33 -8.27 -15.23 -11.00
N VAL A 34 -8.04 -13.99 -11.44
CA VAL A 34 -7.07 -13.08 -10.81
C VAL A 34 -7.85 -12.18 -9.87
N SER A 35 -8.19 -12.71 -8.69
CA SER A 35 -8.46 -11.82 -7.55
C SER A 35 -7.32 -10.80 -7.48
N PRO A 36 -7.59 -9.49 -7.27
CA PRO A 36 -6.53 -8.62 -6.80
C PRO A 36 -5.91 -9.33 -5.60
N THR A 37 -4.58 -9.52 -5.59
CA THR A 37 -3.88 -10.11 -4.44
C THR A 37 -4.21 -9.24 -3.23
N LYS A 38 -5.23 -9.67 -2.49
CA LYS A 38 -5.66 -9.01 -1.27
C LYS A 38 -4.66 -9.50 -0.23
N THR A 39 -3.59 -8.73 -0.06
CA THR A 39 -2.60 -8.99 0.97
C THR A 39 -3.34 -9.07 2.30
N MET A 40 -3.11 -10.16 3.04
CA MET A 40 -3.63 -10.26 4.40
C MET A 40 -3.10 -9.06 5.19
N GLU A 41 -4.00 -8.21 5.68
CA GLU A 41 -3.62 -7.10 6.54
C GLU A 41 -3.24 -7.68 7.91
N THR A 42 -1.95 -7.83 8.16
CA THR A 42 -1.45 -8.07 9.52
C THR A 42 -1.75 -6.81 10.34
N PRO A 43 -2.29 -6.93 11.57
CA PRO A 43 -2.43 -5.78 12.45
C PRO A 43 -1.10 -5.07 12.59
N VAL A 44 -1.03 -3.82 12.12
CA VAL A 44 0.17 -3.00 12.27
C VAL A 44 0.29 -2.64 13.74
N GLU A 45 1.37 -3.06 14.40
CA GLU A 45 1.73 -2.52 15.71
C GLU A 45 2.08 -1.03 15.51
N GLU A 46 1.10 -0.17 15.76
CA GLU A 46 1.31 1.28 15.69
C GLU A 46 1.87 1.79 17.01
N LEU A 47 2.96 2.53 16.93
CA LEU A 47 3.48 3.28 18.07
C LEU A 47 2.60 4.51 18.31
N THR A 48 2.06 4.63 19.52
CA THR A 48 1.22 5.77 19.91
C THR A 48 2.08 6.90 20.46
N THR A 49 1.71 8.15 20.16
CA THR A 49 2.35 9.32 20.78
C THR A 49 2.29 9.22 22.31
N GLY A 50 3.41 9.51 22.96
CA GLY A 50 3.57 9.39 24.41
C GLY A 50 3.97 8.00 24.90
N SER A 51 3.85 6.95 24.06
CA SER A 51 4.37 5.62 24.40
C SER A 51 5.90 5.60 24.41
N THR A 52 6.44 4.62 25.12
CA THR A 52 7.89 4.32 25.11
C THR A 52 8.12 3.03 24.35
N PHE A 53 8.85 3.12 23.24
CA PHE A 53 9.26 1.97 22.45
C PHE A 53 10.62 1.44 22.93
N ALA A 54 10.73 0.11 23.05
CA ALA A 54 11.93 -0.60 23.50
C ALA A 54 12.54 -0.06 24.81
N GLY A 55 11.72 0.52 25.70
CA GLY A 55 12.17 1.10 26.97
C GLY A 55 13.06 2.34 26.87
N ARG A 56 13.30 2.88 25.66
CA ARG A 56 14.29 3.95 25.41
C ARG A 56 13.74 5.11 24.59
N TYR A 57 12.82 4.83 23.68
CA TYR A 57 12.39 5.80 22.69
C TYR A 57 11.01 6.33 23.02
N GLN A 58 10.93 7.56 23.52
CA GLN A 58 9.64 8.20 23.78
C GLN A 58 9.08 8.78 22.49
N ILE A 59 7.94 8.27 22.03
CA ILE A 59 7.34 8.63 20.75
C ILE A 59 6.66 9.99 20.83
N ILE A 60 7.01 10.89 19.92
CA ILE A 60 6.50 12.26 19.85
C ILE A 60 5.38 12.35 18.82
N GLU A 61 5.65 12.00 17.56
CA GLU A 61 4.70 12.14 16.46
C GLU A 61 5.08 11.24 15.28
N GLU A 62 4.10 10.90 14.42
CA GLU A 62 4.37 10.28 13.11
C GLU A 62 4.92 11.35 12.16
N LEU A 63 6.06 11.06 11.52
CA LEU A 63 6.68 11.92 10.50
C LEU A 63 6.24 11.54 9.08
N GLY A 64 5.85 10.29 8.85
CA GLY A 64 5.32 9.86 7.57
C GLY A 64 5.12 8.35 7.44
N LYS A 65 4.44 7.97 6.36
CA LYS A 65 4.09 6.59 6.02
C LYS A 65 4.40 6.31 4.55
N GLY A 66 4.91 5.11 4.29
CA GLY A 66 5.17 4.63 2.93
C GLY A 66 4.99 3.11 2.80
N GLY A 67 5.43 2.56 1.67
CA GLY A 67 5.28 1.12 1.38
C GLY A 67 5.91 0.22 2.46
N MET A 68 7.09 0.59 2.94
CA MET A 68 7.86 -0.20 3.92
C MET A 68 7.43 -0.01 5.37
N GLY A 69 6.50 0.90 5.66
CA GLY A 69 6.04 1.16 7.04
C GLY A 69 5.98 2.65 7.38
N LYS A 70 6.18 2.96 8.67
CA LYS A 70 5.99 4.31 9.23
C LYS A 70 7.28 4.84 9.85
N VAL A 71 7.42 6.16 9.84
CA VAL A 71 8.54 6.88 10.47
C VAL A 71 7.98 7.72 11.59
N TYR A 72 8.57 7.63 12.77
CA TYR A 72 8.19 8.39 13.95
C TYR A 72 9.35 9.26 14.42
N LYS A 73 9.03 10.43 14.96
CA LYS A 73 9.96 11.22 15.75
C LYS A 73 9.90 10.73 17.19
N ALA A 74 11.06 10.51 17.79
CA ALA A 74 11.17 10.07 19.17
C ALA A 74 12.25 10.83 19.92
N ASN A 75 12.13 10.93 21.23
CA ASN A 75 13.22 11.33 22.12
C ASN A 75 13.95 10.07 22.59
N ASP A 76 15.23 9.96 22.28
CA ASP A 76 16.09 8.88 22.76
C ASP A 76 16.58 9.22 24.17
N THR A 77 16.19 8.43 25.17
CA THR A 77 16.53 8.70 26.58
C THR A 77 18.00 8.53 26.90
N ASP A 78 18.74 7.73 26.13
CA ASP A 78 20.13 7.40 26.44
C ASP A 78 21.06 8.54 25.99
N ILE A 79 20.84 9.04 24.78
CA ILE A 79 21.66 10.11 24.19
C ILE A 79 21.01 11.50 24.30
N LYS A 80 19.76 11.57 24.79
CA LYS A 80 18.98 12.81 25.00
C LYS A 80 18.78 13.64 23.74
N GLU A 81 18.60 12.97 22.62
CA GLU A 81 18.43 13.60 21.31
C GLU A 81 17.16 13.15 20.59
N LYS A 82 16.70 14.00 19.67
CA LYS A 82 15.56 13.68 18.80
C LYS A 82 16.03 12.81 17.63
N VAL A 83 15.40 11.65 17.49
CA VAL A 83 15.72 10.67 16.45
C VAL A 83 14.48 10.31 15.62
N ALA A 84 14.72 9.77 14.42
CA ALA A 84 13.68 9.19 13.59
C ALA A 84 13.73 7.66 13.68
N ILE A 85 12.60 7.02 13.99
CA ILE A 85 12.45 5.57 14.08
C ILE A 85 11.57 5.10 12.93
N LYS A 86 12.11 4.25 12.07
CA LYS A 86 11.34 3.63 10.98
C LYS A 86 10.91 2.23 11.41
N LEU A 87 9.60 2.05 11.61
CA LEU A 87 9.01 0.74 11.86
C LEU A 87 8.80 0.05 10.52
N ILE A 88 9.47 -1.09 10.31
CA ILE A 88 9.34 -1.89 9.09
C ILE A 88 8.17 -2.85 9.27
N LYS A 89 7.36 -2.99 8.22
CA LYS A 89 6.23 -3.93 8.27
C LYS A 89 6.75 -5.38 8.34
N PRO A 90 6.14 -6.27 9.14
CA PRO A 90 6.59 -7.65 9.29
C PRO A 90 6.71 -8.40 7.96
N GLU A 91 5.84 -8.12 6.99
CA GLU A 91 5.85 -8.76 5.67
C GLU A 91 7.08 -8.44 4.79
N ILE A 92 7.93 -7.50 5.20
CA ILE A 92 9.16 -7.08 4.48
C ILE A 92 10.43 -7.45 5.25
N SER A 93 10.32 -7.93 6.49
CA SER A 93 11.47 -8.19 7.38
C SER A 93 12.00 -9.62 7.31
#